data_AF-A0A950NSA6-F1
#
_entry.id   AF-A0A950NSA6-F1
#
_cell.length_a   1.000
_cell.length_b   1.000
_cell.length_c   1.000
_cell.angle_alpha   90.00
_cell.angle_beta   90.00
_cell.angle_gamma   90.00
#
_symmetry.space_group_name_H-M   'P 1'
#
loop_
_entity.id
_entity.type
_entity.pdbx_description
1 polymer ?
#
loop_
_entity_poly.entity_id
_entity_poly.type
_entity_poly.pdbx_seq_one_letter_code
_entity_poly.pdbx_strand_id
1 'polypeptide(L)'
;GGPPIGTGSSFDVTNPLEAWLTQLAALRDAHPELATGASVVRRASGAVLVVSRIDAATGREVVVAFNNGTTPATITVPTATPNASWSVAFGTGTVKGNLTITIPPVSALAAVPSTGLPKAAPGTPKLTAAPDALTDYDALTATVAGAPASVWFAIRRPGGSWQKVAVDDSAPYRGFVDPLQFKKKQKVQAVAVARGVDGSVAVSKVVTFTPHD
;
A
#
# COMPACT_ATOMS: atom_id res chain seq x y z
N GLY A 1 13.62 27.16 16.73
CA GLY A 1 14.99 27.02 17.27
C GLY A 1 15.04 27.75 18.59
N GLY A 2 15.58 27.11 19.63
CA GLY A 2 15.89 27.81 20.88
C GLY A 2 17.18 28.63 20.76
N PRO A 3 17.44 29.55 21.70
CA PRO A 3 18.68 30.33 21.71
C PRO A 3 19.93 29.43 21.82
N PRO A 4 21.06 29.83 21.23
CA PRO A 4 22.28 29.03 21.22
C PRO A 4 22.86 28.85 22.63
N ILE A 5 23.27 27.64 22.96
CA ILE A 5 24.11 27.38 24.15
C ILE A 5 25.56 27.68 23.75
N GLY A 6 25.99 28.94 23.90
CA GLY A 6 27.37 29.37 23.64
C GLY A 6 27.71 29.67 22.17
N THR A 7 29.01 29.56 21.81
CA THR A 7 29.57 29.88 20.48
C THR A 7 29.58 28.69 19.49
N GLY A 8 29.02 27.54 19.88
CA GLY A 8 28.97 26.34 19.04
C GLY A 8 27.74 26.33 18.11
N SER A 9 27.89 25.78 16.91
CA SER A 9 26.76 25.49 16.03
C SER A 9 25.98 24.29 16.56
N SER A 10 24.66 24.39 16.60
CA SER A 10 23.80 23.23 16.88
C SER A 10 23.87 22.13 15.80
N PHE A 11 24.51 22.41 14.66
CA PHE A 11 24.73 21.48 13.57
C PHE A 11 26.07 20.72 13.66
N ASP A 12 26.96 21.10 14.58
CA ASP A 12 28.27 20.44 14.76
C ASP A 12 28.22 19.33 15.84
N VAL A 13 27.03 19.06 16.39
CA VAL A 13 26.81 18.08 17.46
C VAL A 13 26.14 16.84 16.88
N THR A 14 26.83 15.70 16.93
CA THR A 14 26.25 14.40 16.56
C THR A 14 25.09 14.06 17.50
N ASN A 15 23.86 14.04 16.97
CA ASN A 15 22.66 13.68 17.72
C ASN A 15 22.23 12.25 17.37
N PRO A 16 21.89 11.38 18.36
CA PRO A 16 21.34 10.05 18.10
C PRO A 16 20.18 10.01 17.08
N LEU A 17 19.39 11.08 17.00
CA LEU A 17 18.31 11.22 16.03
C LEU A 17 18.81 11.29 14.58
N GLU A 18 19.93 11.97 14.33
CA GLU A 18 20.53 12.06 12.99
C GLU A 18 20.99 10.68 12.51
N ALA A 19 21.66 9.92 13.38
CA ALA A 19 22.07 8.55 13.09
C ALA A 19 20.86 7.65 12.79
N TRP A 20 19.78 7.80 13.57
CA TRP A 20 18.54 7.06 13.35
C TRP A 20 17.86 7.41 12.02
N LEU A 21 17.74 8.70 11.70
CA LEU A 21 17.17 9.16 10.43
C LEU A 21 18.01 8.69 9.24
N THR A 22 19.34 8.67 9.39
CA THR A 22 20.26 8.15 8.37
C THR A 22 20.02 6.66 8.11
N GLN A 23 19.84 5.86 9.16
CA GLN A 23 19.52 4.44 9.01
C GLN A 23 18.14 4.22 8.37
N LEU A 24 17.13 5.03 8.72
CA LEU A 24 15.81 4.98 8.09
C LEU A 24 15.85 5.38 6.61
N ALA A 25 16.65 6.39 6.26
CA ALA A 25 16.88 6.79 4.88
C ALA A 25 17.54 5.65 4.08
N ALA A 26 18.62 5.07 4.62
CA ALA A 26 19.29 3.92 4.00
C ALA A 26 18.35 2.71 3.83
N LEU A 27 17.48 2.45 4.81
CA LEU A 27 16.45 1.41 4.69
C LEU A 27 15.49 1.70 3.54
N ARG A 28 15.01 2.94 3.42
CA ARG A 28 14.09 3.35 2.35
C ARG A 28 14.75 3.27 0.97
N ASP A 29 16.04 3.60 0.87
CA ASP A 29 16.79 3.49 -0.39
C ASP A 29 17.02 2.03 -0.80
N ALA A 30 17.32 1.15 0.18
CA ALA A 30 17.47 -0.28 -0.06
C ALA A 30 16.14 -0.98 -0.40
N HIS A 31 15.01 -0.43 0.07
CA HIS A 31 13.67 -0.98 -0.11
C HIS A 31 12.68 0.07 -0.65
N PRO A 32 12.71 0.38 -1.96
CA PRO A 32 11.84 1.37 -2.58
C PRO A 32 10.33 1.11 -2.40
N GLU A 33 9.93 -0.13 -2.15
CA GLU A 33 8.56 -0.49 -1.77
C GLU A 33 8.07 0.23 -0.50
N LEU A 34 8.98 0.64 0.40
CA LEU A 34 8.65 1.51 1.54
C LEU A 34 8.27 2.94 1.12
N ALA A 35 8.63 3.35 -0.09
CA ALA A 35 8.24 4.63 -0.66
C ALA A 35 6.92 4.54 -1.40
N THR A 36 6.87 3.67 -2.40
CA THR A 36 5.82 3.68 -3.43
C THR A 36 4.96 2.43 -3.44
N GLY A 37 5.29 1.43 -2.62
CA GLY A 37 4.54 0.18 -2.57
C GLY A 37 3.20 0.34 -1.86
N ALA A 38 2.25 -0.48 -2.30
CA ALA A 38 0.93 -0.65 -1.70
C ALA A 38 1.02 -0.92 -0.20
N SER A 39 0.12 -0.34 0.58
CA SER A 39 0.08 -0.54 2.03
C SER A 39 -1.05 -1.48 2.42
N VAL A 40 -0.71 -2.66 2.93
CA VAL A 40 -1.68 -3.66 3.39
C VAL A 40 -1.56 -3.84 4.90
N VAL A 41 -2.59 -3.44 5.63
CA VAL A 41 -2.67 -3.68 7.08
C VAL A 41 -2.84 -5.18 7.33
N ARG A 42 -1.87 -5.79 8.00
CA ARG A 42 -1.89 -7.21 8.40
C ARG A 42 -2.43 -7.40 9.81
N ARG A 43 -2.19 -6.42 10.69
CA ARG A 43 -2.69 -6.39 12.07
C ARG A 43 -2.83 -4.94 12.51
N ALA A 44 -3.95 -4.59 13.12
CA ALA A 44 -4.13 -3.36 13.87
C ALA A 44 -4.95 -3.69 15.12
N SER A 45 -4.29 -3.85 16.26
CA SER A 45 -4.95 -4.28 17.50
C SER A 45 -4.15 -3.89 18.73
N GLY A 46 -4.80 -3.23 19.68
CA GLY A 46 -4.15 -2.70 20.87
C GLY A 46 -3.00 -1.78 20.48
N ALA A 47 -1.81 -2.05 21.01
CA ALA A 47 -0.60 -1.26 20.73
C ALA A 47 0.19 -1.74 19.50
N VAL A 48 -0.28 -2.77 18.78
CA VAL A 48 0.45 -3.40 17.68
C VAL A 48 -0.17 -3.05 16.34
N LEU A 49 0.66 -2.55 15.44
CA LEU A 49 0.36 -2.31 14.03
C LEU A 49 1.38 -3.08 13.17
N VAL A 50 0.90 -3.87 12.22
CA VAL A 50 1.74 -4.55 11.23
C VAL A 50 1.21 -4.25 9.84
N VAL A 51 2.09 -3.78 8.96
CA VAL A 51 1.77 -3.38 7.59
C VAL A 51 2.76 -4.05 6.63
N SER A 52 2.26 -4.62 5.54
CA SER A 52 3.09 -4.96 4.39
C SER A 52 3.15 -3.77 3.44
N ARG A 53 4.35 -3.43 2.99
CA ARG A 53 4.61 -2.56 1.85
C ARG A 53 4.97 -3.43 0.65
N ILE A 54 4.14 -3.41 -0.38
CA ILE A 54 4.19 -4.36 -1.49
C ILE A 54 4.36 -3.60 -2.80
N ASP A 55 5.40 -3.93 -3.55
CA ASP A 55 5.53 -3.53 -4.95
C ASP A 55 5.33 -4.75 -5.84
N ALA A 56 4.12 -4.89 -6.36
CA ALA A 56 3.76 -5.99 -7.26
C ALA A 56 4.49 -5.93 -8.61
N ALA A 57 4.96 -4.75 -9.04
CA ALA A 57 5.65 -4.60 -10.33
C ALA A 57 7.10 -5.07 -10.24
N THR A 58 7.77 -4.84 -9.11
CA THR A 58 9.14 -5.32 -8.87
C THR A 58 9.20 -6.64 -8.09
N GLY A 59 8.05 -7.13 -7.60
CA GLY A 59 7.96 -8.40 -6.89
C GLY A 59 8.47 -8.34 -5.45
N ARG A 60 8.40 -7.17 -4.80
CA ARG A 60 8.99 -6.94 -3.47
C ARG A 60 7.93 -6.80 -2.38
N GLU A 61 8.26 -7.25 -1.18
CA GLU A 61 7.47 -7.05 0.03
C GLU A 61 8.40 -6.73 1.21
N VAL A 62 8.06 -5.69 1.98
CA VAL A 62 8.62 -5.46 3.32
C VAL A 62 7.48 -5.50 4.32
N VAL A 63 7.65 -6.21 5.42
CA VAL A 63 6.70 -6.17 6.53
C VAL A 63 7.28 -5.30 7.63
N VAL A 64 6.55 -4.23 7.97
CA VAL A 64 6.93 -3.33 9.06
C VAL A 64 5.96 -3.52 10.21
N ALA A 65 6.51 -3.75 11.40
CA ALA A 65 5.78 -4.02 12.61
C ALA A 65 6.15 -3.01 13.68
N PHE A 66 5.14 -2.46 14.36
CA PHE A 66 5.26 -1.46 15.40
C PHE A 66 4.60 -1.97 16.67
N ASN A 67 5.23 -1.73 17.81
CA ASN A 67 4.67 -1.97 19.13
C ASN A 67 4.82 -0.70 19.97
N ASN A 68 3.71 0.01 20.19
CA ASN A 68 3.67 1.20 21.05
C ASN A 68 3.30 0.85 22.51
N GLY A 69 3.33 -0.44 22.86
CA GLY A 69 3.04 -0.94 24.20
C GLY A 69 4.28 -0.98 25.08
N THR A 70 4.08 -1.17 26.38
CA THR A 70 5.14 -1.28 27.38
C THR A 70 5.62 -2.73 27.59
N THR A 71 5.04 -3.70 26.89
CA THR A 71 5.42 -5.12 26.94
C THR A 71 5.75 -5.65 25.53
N PRO A 72 6.63 -6.66 25.40
CA PRO A 72 6.90 -7.29 24.11
C PRO A 72 5.64 -7.91 23.52
N ALA A 73 5.49 -7.82 22.20
CA ALA A 73 4.39 -8.42 21.47
C ALA A 73 4.91 -9.48 20.49
N THR A 74 4.26 -10.65 20.45
CA THR A 74 4.53 -11.70 19.47
C THR A 74 3.29 -11.94 18.63
N ILE A 75 3.42 -11.84 17.31
CA ILE A 75 2.31 -11.95 16.36
C ILE A 75 2.74 -12.71 15.11
N THR A 76 1.88 -13.59 14.62
CA THR A 76 2.02 -14.19 13.28
C THR A 76 1.08 -13.48 12.34
N VAL A 77 1.59 -13.06 11.18
CA VAL A 77 0.81 -12.33 10.17
C VAL A 77 0.85 -13.03 8.83
N PRO A 78 -0.24 -13.00 8.05
CA PRO A 78 -0.18 -13.44 6.65
C PRO A 78 0.68 -12.47 5.83
N THR A 79 1.39 -12.99 4.86
CA THR A 79 2.25 -12.22 3.95
C THR A 79 1.83 -12.46 2.50
N ALA A 80 2.29 -11.61 1.58
CA ALA A 80 2.11 -11.83 0.15
C ALA A 80 3.20 -12.73 -0.44
N THR A 81 4.26 -12.99 0.32
CA THR A 81 5.37 -13.88 0.00
C THR A 81 5.33 -15.15 0.87
N PRO A 82 4.43 -16.11 0.57
CA PRO A 82 4.31 -17.33 1.35
C PRO A 82 5.57 -18.20 1.21
N ASN A 83 5.86 -19.01 2.24
CA ASN A 83 6.98 -19.96 2.28
C ASN A 83 8.38 -19.33 2.15
N ALA A 84 8.50 -18.01 2.29
CA ALA A 84 9.80 -17.36 2.39
C ALA A 84 10.38 -17.48 3.79
N SER A 85 11.71 -17.57 3.88
CA SER A 85 12.41 -17.25 5.13
C SER A 85 12.46 -15.74 5.29
N TRP A 86 12.39 -15.25 6.52
CA TRP A 86 12.38 -13.81 6.82
C TRP A 86 13.61 -13.43 7.62
N SER A 87 14.13 -12.23 7.35
CA SER A 87 15.22 -11.63 8.11
C SER A 87 14.87 -10.20 8.51
N VAL A 88 15.48 -9.72 9.59
CA VAL A 88 15.31 -8.34 10.07
C VAL A 88 16.21 -7.43 9.25
N ALA A 89 15.60 -6.49 8.54
CA ALA A 89 16.32 -5.45 7.80
C ALA A 89 16.55 -4.19 8.64
N PHE A 90 15.71 -3.94 9.64
CA PHE A 90 15.83 -2.77 10.51
C PHE A 90 15.15 -2.98 11.87
N GLY A 91 15.65 -2.27 12.88
CA GLY A 91 15.05 -2.21 14.20
C GLY A 91 15.42 -3.39 15.08
N THR A 92 14.67 -3.54 16.18
CA THR A 92 14.95 -4.54 17.22
C THR A 92 13.83 -5.58 17.27
N GLY A 93 14.19 -6.84 17.50
CA GLY A 93 13.22 -7.94 17.60
C GLY A 93 13.69 -9.19 16.89
N THR A 94 12.78 -10.13 16.68
CA THR A 94 13.09 -11.38 15.97
C THR A 94 11.96 -11.78 15.03
N VAL A 95 12.33 -12.53 13.98
CA VAL A 95 11.39 -13.14 13.04
C VAL A 95 11.66 -14.64 12.95
N LYS A 96 10.62 -15.46 12.81
CA LYS A 96 10.71 -16.93 12.68
C LYS A 96 9.64 -17.49 11.75
N GLY A 97 9.92 -18.63 11.12
CA GLY A 97 8.96 -19.39 10.31
C GLY A 97 8.30 -18.56 9.20
N ASN A 98 6.98 -18.76 9.01
CA ASN A 98 6.14 -18.05 8.04
C ASN A 98 5.77 -16.62 8.49
N LEU A 99 6.74 -15.89 9.05
CA LEU A 99 6.64 -14.58 9.68
C LEU A 99 5.81 -14.52 10.97
N THR A 100 6.32 -15.17 12.01
CA THR A 100 6.08 -14.79 13.40
C THR A 100 7.08 -13.74 13.82
N ILE A 101 6.60 -12.58 14.26
CA ILE A 101 7.40 -11.42 14.66
C ILE A 101 7.28 -11.24 16.17
N THR A 102 8.42 -11.10 16.85
CA THR A 102 8.48 -10.61 18.24
C THR A 102 9.07 -9.21 18.25
N ILE A 103 8.27 -8.24 18.71
CA ILE A 103 8.58 -6.80 18.72
C ILE A 103 8.72 -6.34 20.18
N PRO A 104 9.88 -5.80 20.60
CA PRO A 104 10.05 -5.21 21.93
C PRO A 104 9.06 -4.06 22.22
N PRO A 105 8.91 -3.66 23.50
CA PRO A 105 8.15 -2.47 23.87
C PRO A 105 8.65 -1.22 23.14
N VAL A 106 7.75 -0.30 22.79
CA VAL A 106 8.05 1.03 22.20
C VAL A 106 9.09 0.95 21.08
N SER A 107 8.88 0.01 20.14
CA SER A 107 9.85 -0.27 19.09
C SER A 107 9.20 -0.61 17.76
N ALA A 108 10.02 -0.65 16.72
CA ALA A 108 9.64 -1.06 15.39
C ALA A 108 10.66 -2.05 14.81
N LEU A 109 10.19 -2.86 13.86
CA LEU A 109 10.99 -3.82 13.13
C LEU A 109 10.54 -3.85 11.67
N ALA A 110 11.49 -3.85 10.73
CA ALA A 110 11.22 -4.15 9.33
C ALA A 110 11.82 -5.51 8.98
N ALA A 111 11.01 -6.38 8.38
CA ALA A 111 11.40 -7.71 7.93
C ALA A 111 11.27 -7.83 6.42
N VAL A 112 12.24 -8.51 5.80
CA VAL A 112 12.29 -8.77 4.37
C VAL A 112 12.32 -10.28 4.10
N PRO A 113 11.63 -10.76 3.05
CA PRO A 113 11.65 -12.15 2.66
C PRO A 113 12.93 -12.49 1.90
N SER A 114 13.33 -13.76 1.94
CA SER A 114 14.47 -14.31 1.19
C SER A 114 14.19 -14.44 -0.32
N THR A 115 12.95 -14.27 -0.74
CA THR A 115 12.49 -14.42 -2.13
C THR A 115 11.49 -13.33 -2.47
N GLY A 116 11.32 -13.03 -3.76
CA GLY A 116 10.27 -12.12 -4.23
C GLY A 116 8.88 -12.74 -4.21
N LEU A 117 7.86 -11.90 -4.45
CA LEU A 117 6.47 -12.29 -4.59
C LEU A 117 6.32 -13.41 -5.64
N PRO A 118 5.48 -14.44 -5.37
CA PRO A 118 5.13 -15.42 -6.39
C PRO A 118 4.52 -14.74 -7.62
N LYS A 119 4.98 -15.14 -8.81
CA LYS A 119 4.35 -14.70 -10.05
C LYS A 119 2.93 -15.27 -10.12
N ALA A 120 1.95 -14.40 -10.22
CA ALA A 120 0.55 -14.78 -10.29
C ALA A 120 -0.25 -13.80 -11.15
N ALA A 121 -1.15 -14.34 -11.95
CA ALA A 121 -2.15 -13.58 -12.70
C ALA A 121 -3.17 -12.96 -11.74
N PRO A 122 -3.74 -11.78 -12.06
CA PRO A 122 -4.77 -11.18 -11.23
C PRO A 122 -6.11 -11.89 -11.43
N GLY A 123 -6.94 -11.91 -10.39
CA GLY A 123 -8.36 -12.25 -10.56
C GLY A 123 -9.09 -11.24 -11.44
N THR A 124 -10.17 -11.65 -12.12
CA THR A 124 -11.01 -10.73 -12.88
C THR A 124 -11.65 -9.70 -11.96
N PRO A 125 -11.44 -8.39 -12.17
CA PRO A 125 -11.99 -7.36 -11.30
C PRO A 125 -13.51 -7.31 -11.38
N LYS A 126 -14.16 -7.19 -10.21
CA LYS A 126 -15.58 -6.84 -10.12
C LYS A 126 -15.69 -5.35 -9.81
N LEU A 127 -16.16 -4.59 -10.80
CA LEU A 127 -16.30 -3.14 -10.72
C LEU A 127 -17.72 -2.74 -10.32
N THR A 128 -17.83 -1.74 -9.44
CA THR A 128 -19.04 -1.00 -9.15
C THR A 128 -18.78 0.50 -9.29
N ALA A 129 -19.83 1.27 -9.58
CA ALA A 129 -19.81 2.72 -9.62
C ALA A 129 -21.00 3.22 -8.79
N ALA A 130 -20.74 4.07 -7.80
CA ALA A 130 -21.75 4.65 -6.92
C ALA A 130 -21.27 6.00 -6.37
N PRO A 131 -22.18 6.88 -5.93
CA PRO A 131 -21.80 8.09 -5.20
C PRO A 131 -20.95 7.74 -3.98
N ASP A 132 -19.88 8.49 -3.76
CA ASP A 132 -19.07 8.35 -2.55
C ASP A 132 -19.79 9.00 -1.36
N ALA A 133 -19.67 8.39 -0.19
CA ALA A 133 -20.36 8.88 1.00
C ALA A 133 -19.63 10.04 1.71
N LEU A 134 -18.36 10.29 1.35
CA LEU A 134 -17.47 11.25 2.02
C LEU A 134 -17.13 12.45 1.14
N THR A 135 -17.48 12.40 -0.15
CA THR A 135 -17.12 13.38 -1.16
C THR A 135 -18.25 13.52 -2.18
N ASP A 136 -18.29 14.64 -2.91
CA ASP A 136 -19.24 14.85 -4.03
C ASP A 136 -18.78 14.17 -5.33
N TYR A 137 -18.04 13.05 -5.24
CA TYR A 137 -17.51 12.29 -6.38
C TYR A 137 -18.22 10.94 -6.52
N ASP A 138 -18.25 10.39 -7.73
CA ASP A 138 -18.64 9.00 -7.93
C ASP A 138 -17.43 8.09 -7.74
N ALA A 139 -17.52 7.16 -6.77
CA ALA A 139 -16.50 6.16 -6.53
C ALA A 139 -16.66 4.96 -7.49
N LEU A 140 -15.62 4.72 -8.27
CA LEU A 140 -15.37 3.45 -8.94
C LEU A 140 -14.64 2.53 -7.96
N THR A 141 -15.26 1.42 -7.57
CA THR A 141 -14.67 0.45 -6.64
C THR A 141 -14.46 -0.88 -7.33
N ALA A 142 -13.26 -1.45 -7.23
CA ALA A 142 -12.96 -2.77 -7.76
C ALA A 142 -12.57 -3.74 -6.65
N THR A 143 -13.09 -4.97 -6.74
CA THR A 143 -12.59 -6.11 -5.95
C THR A 143 -11.85 -7.07 -6.86
N VAL A 144 -10.63 -7.45 -6.44
CA VAL A 144 -9.76 -8.39 -7.15
C VAL A 144 -9.38 -9.47 -6.14
N ALA A 145 -9.68 -10.72 -6.46
CA ALA A 145 -9.31 -11.86 -5.62
C ALA A 145 -7.89 -12.33 -5.95
N GLY A 146 -7.23 -12.94 -4.96
CA GLY A 146 -5.94 -13.61 -5.14
C GLY A 146 -4.74 -12.77 -4.70
N ALA A 147 -3.65 -12.87 -5.46
CA ALA A 147 -2.38 -12.21 -5.17
C ALA A 147 -2.49 -10.67 -5.27
N PRO A 148 -1.51 -9.92 -4.72
CA PRO A 148 -1.45 -8.47 -4.89
C PRO A 148 -1.51 -8.06 -6.36
N ALA A 149 -2.20 -6.95 -6.63
CA ALA A 149 -2.38 -6.41 -7.97
C ALA A 149 -2.42 -4.88 -7.93
N SER A 150 -2.25 -4.25 -9.09
CA SER A 150 -2.61 -2.84 -9.28
C SER A 150 -3.85 -2.75 -10.17
N VAL A 151 -4.75 -1.81 -9.89
CA VAL A 151 -6.00 -1.62 -10.64
C VAL A 151 -6.02 -0.25 -11.27
N TRP A 152 -6.20 -0.23 -12.59
CA TRP A 152 -6.36 0.96 -13.40
C TRP A 152 -7.85 1.17 -13.67
N PHE A 153 -8.34 2.37 -13.38
CA PHE A 153 -9.71 2.76 -13.67
C PHE A 153 -9.75 3.68 -14.88
N ALA A 154 -10.68 3.42 -15.79
CA ALA A 154 -10.91 4.27 -16.94
C ALA A 154 -12.41 4.45 -17.19
N ILE A 155 -12.77 5.61 -17.75
CA ILE A 155 -14.12 5.95 -18.14
C ILE A 155 -14.19 6.39 -19.59
N ARG A 156 -15.38 6.30 -20.19
CA ARG A 156 -15.67 6.90 -21.50
C ARG A 156 -17.13 7.31 -21.59
N ARG A 157 -17.41 8.23 -22.51
CA ARG A 157 -18.76 8.38 -23.05
C ARG A 157 -19.08 7.18 -23.96
N PRO A 158 -20.33 6.71 -24.05
CA PRO A 158 -20.69 5.64 -24.97
C PRO A 158 -20.20 5.93 -26.40
N GLY A 159 -19.46 4.99 -26.99
CA GLY A 159 -18.85 5.13 -28.31
C GLY A 159 -17.57 6.00 -28.38
N GLY A 160 -17.16 6.61 -27.27
CA GLY A 160 -15.94 7.43 -27.20
C GLY A 160 -14.69 6.65 -26.80
N SER A 161 -13.58 7.40 -26.68
CA SER A 161 -12.28 6.90 -26.21
C SER A 161 -12.27 6.70 -24.69
N TRP A 162 -11.53 5.69 -24.22
CA TRP A 162 -11.26 5.51 -22.81
C TRP A 162 -10.30 6.59 -22.29
N GLN A 163 -10.63 7.15 -21.13
CA GLN A 163 -9.84 8.14 -20.40
C GLN A 163 -9.49 7.56 -19.04
N LYS A 164 -8.21 7.63 -18.67
CA LYS A 164 -7.73 7.17 -17.38
C LYS A 164 -8.28 8.06 -16.27
N VAL A 165 -8.74 7.43 -15.19
CA VAL A 165 -9.20 8.11 -13.96
C VAL A 165 -8.14 7.98 -12.87
N ALA A 166 -7.76 6.74 -12.53
CA ALA A 166 -6.87 6.47 -11.42
C ALA A 166 -6.07 5.18 -11.62
N VAL A 167 -5.02 5.03 -10.82
CA VAL A 167 -4.36 3.76 -10.53
C VAL A 167 -4.35 3.62 -9.02
N ASP A 168 -4.76 2.47 -8.54
CA ASP A 168 -4.70 2.11 -7.12
C ASP A 168 -3.98 0.77 -6.98
N ASP A 169 -3.05 0.70 -6.04
CA ASP A 169 -2.24 -0.48 -5.75
C ASP A 169 -2.68 -1.18 -4.46
N SER A 170 -3.58 -0.57 -3.69
CA SER A 170 -3.94 -0.98 -2.34
C SER A 170 -5.43 -1.24 -2.23
N ALA A 171 -5.81 -2.50 -2.02
CA ALA A 171 -7.21 -2.83 -1.76
C ALA A 171 -7.71 -2.14 -0.46
N PRO A 172 -8.97 -1.66 -0.40
CA PRO A 172 -9.98 -1.66 -1.47
C PRO A 172 -9.69 -0.65 -2.58
N TYR A 173 -9.57 -1.14 -3.82
CA TYR A 173 -9.13 -0.36 -4.97
C TYR A 173 -10.21 0.63 -5.40
N ARG A 174 -9.84 1.91 -5.52
CA ARG A 174 -10.79 2.99 -5.85
C ARG A 174 -10.25 3.99 -6.87
N GLY A 175 -11.17 4.56 -7.63
CA GLY A 175 -10.97 5.75 -8.44
C GLY A 175 -12.17 6.68 -8.31
N PHE A 176 -11.96 7.98 -8.40
CA PHE A 176 -13.01 8.97 -8.17
C PHE A 176 -13.29 9.74 -9.45
N VAL A 177 -14.57 9.84 -9.82
CA VAL A 177 -15.04 10.54 -11.01
C VAL A 177 -15.75 11.81 -10.55
N ASP A 178 -15.29 12.95 -11.05
CA ASP A 178 -15.93 14.24 -10.82
C ASP A 178 -17.19 14.34 -11.70
N PRO A 179 -18.39 14.42 -11.11
CA PRO A 179 -19.62 14.50 -11.87
C PRO A 179 -19.77 15.79 -12.69
N LEU A 180 -19.12 16.88 -12.28
CA LEU A 180 -19.20 18.18 -12.95
C LEU A 180 -18.58 18.17 -14.36
N GLN A 181 -17.82 17.12 -14.70
CA GLN A 181 -17.28 16.89 -16.05
C GLN A 181 -18.34 16.41 -17.05
N PHE A 182 -19.57 16.16 -16.59
CA PHE A 182 -20.65 15.56 -17.37
C PHE A 182 -21.91 16.42 -17.35
N LYS A 183 -22.72 16.27 -18.42
CA LYS A 183 -24.04 16.90 -18.46
C LYS A 183 -25.01 16.13 -17.54
N LYS A 184 -26.03 16.82 -17.02
CA LYS A 184 -27.16 16.20 -16.31
C LYS A 184 -27.67 14.96 -17.04
N LYS A 185 -27.79 13.85 -16.30
CA LYS A 185 -28.26 12.53 -16.78
C LYS A 185 -27.40 11.88 -17.87
N GLN A 186 -26.19 12.39 -18.16
CA GLN A 186 -25.28 11.80 -19.14
C GLN A 186 -24.83 10.41 -18.67
N LYS A 187 -24.92 9.42 -19.57
CA LYS A 187 -24.40 8.08 -19.31
C LYS A 187 -22.88 8.04 -19.50
N VAL A 188 -22.21 7.40 -18.57
CA VAL A 188 -20.76 7.16 -18.56
C VAL A 188 -20.53 5.65 -18.42
N GLN A 189 -19.54 5.14 -19.14
CA GLN A 189 -19.07 3.75 -19.04
C GLN A 189 -17.75 3.72 -18.28
N ALA A 190 -17.61 2.81 -17.33
CA ALA A 190 -16.40 2.58 -16.55
C ALA A 190 -15.88 1.16 -16.75
N VAL A 191 -14.56 1.00 -16.63
CA VAL A 191 -13.86 -0.29 -16.64
C VAL A 191 -12.72 -0.27 -15.63
N ALA A 192 -12.45 -1.42 -15.01
CA ALA A 192 -11.29 -1.65 -14.18
C ALA A 192 -10.38 -2.69 -14.84
N VAL A 193 -9.07 -2.43 -14.86
CA VAL A 193 -8.06 -3.33 -15.39
C VAL A 193 -7.09 -3.65 -14.26
N ALA A 194 -7.10 -4.90 -13.78
CA ALA A 194 -6.11 -5.36 -12.82
C ALA A 194 -4.87 -5.87 -13.55
N ARG A 195 -3.70 -5.58 -12.99
CA ARG A 195 -2.40 -6.10 -13.41
C ARG A 195 -1.79 -6.91 -12.26
N GLY A 196 -1.51 -8.18 -12.52
CA GLY A 196 -0.91 -9.10 -11.55
C GLY A 196 0.62 -8.97 -11.47
N VAL A 197 1.20 -9.71 -10.53
CA VAL A 197 2.66 -9.77 -10.30
C VAL A 197 3.40 -10.37 -11.51
N ASP A 198 2.74 -11.27 -12.26
CA ASP A 198 3.30 -11.83 -13.50
C ASP A 198 3.26 -10.85 -14.69
N GLY A 199 2.66 -9.67 -14.51
CA GLY A 199 2.49 -8.65 -15.54
C GLY A 199 1.27 -8.84 -16.44
N SER A 200 0.55 -9.95 -16.32
CA SER A 200 -0.71 -10.19 -17.04
C SER A 200 -1.82 -9.26 -16.54
N VAL A 201 -2.84 -9.06 -17.38
CA VAL A 201 -3.97 -8.19 -17.08
C VAL A 201 -5.30 -8.93 -17.15
N ALA A 202 -6.22 -8.55 -16.26
CA ALA A 202 -7.61 -8.98 -16.29
C ALA A 202 -8.52 -7.76 -16.27
N VAL A 203 -9.59 -7.79 -17.07
CA VAL A 203 -10.46 -6.62 -17.30
C VAL A 203 -11.87 -6.91 -16.76
N SER A 204 -12.46 -5.94 -16.07
CA SER A 204 -13.83 -6.05 -15.59
C SER A 204 -14.84 -6.03 -16.73
N LYS A 205 -16.08 -6.43 -16.44
CA LYS A 205 -17.21 -6.02 -17.28
C LYS A 205 -17.31 -4.49 -17.27
N VAL A 206 -17.76 -3.92 -18.39
CA VAL A 206 -18.05 -2.48 -18.47
C VAL A 206 -19.29 -2.19 -17.63
N VAL A 207 -19.20 -1.21 -16.73
CA VAL A 207 -20.32 -0.69 -15.94
C VAL A 207 -20.80 0.60 -16.57
N THR A 208 -22.10 0.72 -16.82
CA THR A 208 -22.70 2.00 -17.27
C THR A 208 -23.42 2.63 -16.10
N PHE A 209 -23.10 3.88 -15.79
CA PHE A 209 -23.71 4.65 -14.71
C PHE A 209 -24.03 6.08 -15.16
N THR A 210 -24.75 6.82 -14.33
CA THR A 210 -24.98 8.26 -14.49
C THR A 210 -24.30 8.93 -13.30
N PRO A 211 -23.29 9.78 -13.51
CA PRO A 211 -22.69 10.53 -12.41
C PRO A 211 -23.76 11.31 -11.64
N HIS A 212 -23.65 11.33 -10.31
CA HIS A 212 -24.60 12.03 -9.44
C HIS A 212 -24.37 13.54 -9.53
N ASP A 213 -25.44 14.34 -9.44
CA ASP A 213 -25.42 15.79 -9.65
C ASP A 213 -26.03 16.50 -8.44
#